data_AF-A0A518FJX2-F1
#
_entry.id   AF-A0A518FJX2-F1
#
_cell.length_a   1.000
_cell.length_b   1.000
_cell.length_c   1.000
_cell.angle_alpha   90.00
_cell.angle_beta   90.00
_cell.angle_gamma   90.00
#
_symmetry.space_group_name_H-M   'P 1'
#
loop_
_entity.id
_entity.type
_entity.pdbx_description
1 polymer ?
#
loop_
_entity_poly.entity_id
_entity_poly.type
_entity_poly.pdbx_seq_one_letter_code
_entity_poly.pdbx_strand_id
1 'polypeptide(L)'
;MSTVTVKRSDLKSGEVLCSYCTARCCRYFALPIETPTTWEDYDHMRWYIMHGHCAIFVDEDVWFLMVYGDCKYILPDYRCGNYEDRPQICRTYTTDDCEYDNDGTYDRLFETPEQIWEYAHAVLPPKKKKRKGKSKIKAEKLQLPVVHV
;
A
#
# COMPACT_ATOMS: atom_id res chain seq x y z
N MET A 1 15.48 25.17 6.43
CA MET A 1 15.42 25.96 5.19
C MET A 1 14.23 25.47 4.41
N SER A 2 13.22 26.30 4.19
CA SER A 2 12.05 25.91 3.39
C SER A 2 12.52 25.64 1.96
N THR A 3 12.71 24.37 1.62
CA THR A 3 13.09 23.94 0.29
C THR A 3 11.88 24.16 -0.62
N VAL A 4 12.01 25.10 -1.56
CA VAL A 4 11.00 25.32 -2.61
C VAL A 4 10.94 24.05 -3.46
N THR A 5 9.81 23.34 -3.43
CA THR A 5 9.53 22.21 -4.33
C THR A 5 9.30 22.75 -5.73
N VAL A 6 10.01 22.20 -6.72
CA VAL A 6 9.86 22.62 -8.13
C VAL A 6 8.56 22.04 -8.65
N LYS A 7 7.66 22.90 -9.14
CA LYS A 7 6.41 22.45 -9.74
C LYS A 7 6.56 22.16 -11.22
N ARG A 8 5.63 21.40 -11.80
CA ARG A 8 5.61 21.13 -13.24
C ARG A 8 5.52 22.41 -14.07
N SER A 9 4.79 23.40 -13.58
CA SER A 9 4.66 24.72 -14.21
C SER A 9 5.97 25.49 -14.30
N ASP A 10 6.95 25.14 -13.47
CA ASP A 10 8.22 25.85 -13.33
C ASP A 10 9.34 25.20 -14.15
N LEU A 11 9.07 24.06 -14.79
CA LEU A 11 10.03 23.32 -15.60
C LEU A 11 10.43 24.10 -16.85
N LYS A 12 11.73 24.17 -17.11
CA LYS A 12 12.24 24.69 -18.37
C LYS A 12 12.07 23.65 -19.48
N SER A 13 12.17 24.12 -20.72
CA SER A 13 12.12 23.25 -21.90
C SER A 13 13.19 22.14 -21.81
N GLY A 14 12.74 20.87 -21.86
CA GLY A 14 13.60 19.69 -21.79
C GLY A 14 13.88 19.17 -20.38
N GLU A 15 13.40 19.85 -19.34
CA GLU A 15 13.47 19.33 -17.96
C GLU A 15 12.26 18.44 -17.64
N VAL A 16 12.43 17.53 -16.69
CA VAL A 16 11.38 16.65 -16.18
C VAL A 16 11.38 16.70 -14.65
N LEU A 17 10.22 16.52 -14.03
CA LEU A 17 10.07 16.52 -12.56
C LEU A 17 11.03 15.54 -11.87
N CYS A 18 11.30 14.39 -12.51
CA CYS A 18 12.21 13.37 -11.99
C CYS A 18 13.64 13.91 -11.71
N SER A 19 14.08 14.98 -12.37
CA SER A 19 15.38 15.61 -12.12
C SER A 19 15.48 16.32 -10.77
N TYR A 20 14.35 16.61 -10.13
CA TYR A 20 14.25 17.31 -8.84
C TYR A 20 13.69 16.41 -7.74
N CYS A 21 13.25 15.20 -8.10
CA CYS A 21 12.64 14.22 -7.21
C CYS A 21 13.70 13.34 -6.53
N THR A 22 13.38 12.78 -5.37
CA THR A 22 14.20 11.79 -4.64
C THR A 22 13.86 10.34 -5.02
N ALA A 23 13.47 10.12 -6.28
CA ALA A 23 13.03 8.84 -6.84
C ALA A 23 11.76 8.25 -6.21
N ARG A 24 10.80 9.06 -5.73
CA ARG A 24 9.62 8.60 -4.97
C ARG A 24 8.90 7.40 -5.63
N CYS A 25 8.51 7.54 -6.90
CA CYS A 25 7.74 6.50 -7.62
C CYS A 25 8.59 5.29 -8.05
N CYS A 26 9.92 5.40 -8.01
CA CYS A 26 10.83 4.29 -8.32
C CYS A 26 11.13 3.41 -7.10
N ARG A 27 10.59 3.76 -5.92
CA ARG A 27 10.84 3.08 -4.64
C ARG A 27 9.69 2.17 -4.19
N TYR A 28 8.72 1.97 -5.06
CA TYR A 28 7.64 1.00 -4.87
C TYR A 28 7.13 0.51 -6.22
N PHE A 29 6.32 -0.53 -6.18
CA PHE A 29 5.39 -0.84 -7.25
C PHE A 29 3.99 -1.01 -6.66
N ALA A 30 2.97 -0.70 -7.45
CA ALA A 30 1.58 -0.83 -7.04
C ALA A 30 0.87 -1.79 -7.99
N LEU A 31 0.00 -2.63 -7.42
CA LEU A 31 -0.82 -3.56 -8.18
C LEU A 31 -2.28 -3.33 -7.79
N PRO A 32 -3.21 -3.30 -8.76
CA PRO A 32 -4.62 -3.20 -8.46
C PRO A 32 -5.06 -4.45 -7.68
N ILE A 33 -5.90 -4.24 -6.66
CA ILE A 33 -6.54 -5.29 -5.89
C ILE A 33 -8.06 -5.13 -5.98
N GLU A 34 -8.79 -6.20 -5.68
CA GLU A 34 -10.24 -6.16 -5.65
C GLU A 34 -10.74 -5.20 -4.56
N THR A 35 -11.82 -4.47 -4.84
CA THR A 35 -12.47 -3.59 -3.87
C THR A 35 -13.02 -4.41 -2.70
N PRO A 36 -12.61 -4.14 -1.45
CA PRO A 36 -13.08 -4.90 -0.29
C PRO A 36 -14.55 -4.59 0.02
N THR A 37 -15.38 -5.64 0.10
CA THR A 37 -16.82 -5.51 0.36
C THR A 37 -17.27 -6.21 1.62
N THR A 38 -16.44 -7.11 2.17
CA THR A 38 -16.76 -7.91 3.35
C THR A 38 -15.78 -7.70 4.49
N TRP A 39 -16.20 -8.05 5.71
CA TRP A 39 -15.33 -8.03 6.88
C TRP A 39 -14.08 -8.91 6.75
N GLU A 40 -14.16 -9.96 5.93
CA GLU A 40 -13.05 -10.87 5.67
C GLU A 40 -12.02 -10.23 4.73
N ASP A 41 -12.48 -9.52 3.69
CA ASP A 41 -11.61 -8.79 2.77
C ASP A 41 -10.75 -7.76 3.53
N TYR A 42 -11.36 -6.95 4.40
CA TYR A 42 -10.61 -5.99 5.22
C TYR A 42 -9.67 -6.67 6.23
N ASP A 43 -9.99 -7.88 6.71
CA ASP A 43 -9.09 -8.63 7.60
C ASP A 43 -7.88 -9.19 6.84
N HIS A 44 -8.06 -9.61 5.58
CA HIS A 44 -6.96 -9.97 4.68
C HIS A 44 -6.07 -8.77 4.37
N MET A 45 -6.66 -7.61 4.07
CA MET A 45 -5.91 -6.37 3.84
C MET A 45 -5.11 -5.93 5.06
N ARG A 46 -5.74 -6.03 6.24
CA ARG A 46 -5.07 -5.80 7.50
C ARG A 46 -3.87 -6.74 7.66
N TRP A 47 -4.04 -8.03 7.34
CA TRP A 47 -2.96 -9.01 7.37
C TRP A 47 -1.81 -8.64 6.41
N TYR A 48 -2.08 -8.11 5.21
CA TYR A 48 -1.03 -7.63 4.30
C TYR A 48 -0.14 -6.58 4.97
N ILE A 49 -0.75 -5.51 5.50
CA ILE A 49 -0.02 -4.38 6.12
C ILE A 49 0.77 -4.83 7.35
N MET A 50 0.28 -5.83 8.10
CA MET A 50 0.99 -6.36 9.27
C MET A 50 2.37 -6.97 8.96
N HIS A 51 2.63 -7.40 7.72
CA HIS A 51 3.96 -7.88 7.31
C HIS A 51 4.95 -6.75 7.04
N GLY A 52 4.50 -5.50 7.05
CA GLY A 52 5.31 -4.32 6.73
C GLY A 52 5.68 -4.24 5.25
N HIS A 53 6.49 -3.24 4.90
CA HIS A 53 6.94 -2.96 3.53
C HIS A 53 5.82 -2.87 2.49
N CYS A 54 4.60 -2.56 2.93
CA CYS A 54 3.50 -2.29 2.04
C CYS A 54 2.53 -1.27 2.65
N ALA A 55 1.76 -0.65 1.77
CA ALA A 55 0.63 0.21 2.11
C ALA A 55 -0.50 -0.10 1.12
N ILE A 56 -1.71 0.35 1.42
CA ILE A 56 -2.84 0.24 0.51
C ILE A 56 -3.34 1.66 0.23
N PHE A 57 -3.61 1.98 -1.02
CA PHE A 57 -4.19 3.27 -1.37
C PHE A 57 -5.37 3.10 -2.31
N VAL A 58 -6.18 4.15 -2.40
CA VAL A 58 -7.29 4.27 -3.34
C VAL A 58 -7.06 5.49 -4.19
N ASP A 59 -7.22 5.32 -5.49
CA ASP A 59 -7.13 6.37 -6.51
C ASP A 59 -8.24 6.13 -7.54
N GLU A 60 -9.07 7.15 -7.80
CA GLU A 60 -10.24 7.09 -8.67
C GLU A 60 -11.14 5.85 -8.42
N ASP A 61 -11.45 5.58 -7.15
CA ASP A 61 -12.20 4.40 -6.67
C ASP A 61 -11.52 3.02 -6.93
N VAL A 62 -10.31 2.99 -7.48
CA VAL A 62 -9.52 1.77 -7.67
C VAL A 62 -8.60 1.55 -6.48
N TRP A 63 -8.58 0.32 -5.96
CA TRP A 63 -7.75 -0.06 -4.83
C TRP A 63 -6.43 -0.63 -5.29
N PHE A 64 -5.34 -0.24 -4.63
CA PHE A 64 -3.99 -0.70 -4.96
C PHE A 64 -3.27 -1.19 -3.72
N LEU A 65 -2.57 -2.32 -3.86
CA LEU A 65 -1.53 -2.74 -2.92
C LEU A 65 -0.20 -2.14 -3.39
N MET A 66 0.34 -1.22 -2.59
CA MET A 66 1.68 -0.67 -2.76
C MET A 66 2.68 -1.53 -2.00
N VAL A 67 3.72 -2.01 -2.69
CA VAL A 67 4.82 -2.74 -2.07
C VAL A 67 6.08 -1.90 -2.20
N TYR A 68 6.66 -1.54 -1.05
CA TYR A 68 7.89 -0.75 -0.98
C TYR A 68 9.08 -1.59 -1.41
N GLY A 69 9.91 -1.03 -2.30
CA GLY A 69 11.09 -1.67 -2.83
C GLY A 69 11.85 -0.73 -3.75
N ASP A 70 13.08 -0.39 -3.36
CA ASP A 70 13.96 0.43 -4.19
C ASP A 70 14.28 -0.28 -5.50
N CYS A 71 13.96 0.36 -6.64
CA CYS A 71 14.40 -0.14 -7.93
C CYS A 71 15.94 -0.20 -7.98
N LYS A 72 16.47 -1.37 -8.35
CA LYS A 72 17.93 -1.62 -8.41
C LYS A 72 18.69 -0.71 -9.39
N TYR A 73 17.98 -0.03 -10.28
CA TYR A 73 18.56 0.87 -11.29
C TYR A 73 18.54 2.34 -10.87
N ILE A 74 18.14 2.68 -9.65
CA ILE A 74 18.24 4.06 -9.14
C ILE A 74 19.73 4.40 -8.94
N LEU A 75 20.16 5.52 -9.53
CA LEU A 75 21.50 6.06 -9.39
C LEU A 75 21.60 6.99 -8.16
N PRO A 76 22.82 7.38 -7.72
CA PRO A 76 23.01 8.28 -6.57
C PRO A 76 22.36 9.66 -6.71
N ASP A 77 22.05 10.08 -7.94
CA ASP A 77 21.35 11.32 -8.28
C ASP A 77 19.83 11.12 -8.42
N TYR A 78 19.30 9.99 -7.96
CA TYR A 78 17.88 9.62 -7.98
C TYR A 78 17.27 9.41 -9.38
N ARG A 79 18.10 9.43 -10.43
CA ARG A 79 17.66 9.10 -11.79
C ARG A 79 17.83 7.61 -12.07
N CYS A 80 17.16 7.11 -13.09
CA CYS A 80 17.24 5.69 -13.43
C CYS A 80 18.40 5.44 -14.41
N GLY A 81 19.29 4.50 -14.10
CA GLY A 81 20.43 4.14 -14.93
C GLY A 81 20.11 3.23 -16.11
N ASN A 82 18.84 2.84 -16.30
CA ASN A 82 18.43 1.85 -17.30
C ASN A 82 17.43 2.40 -18.32
N TYR A 83 17.59 3.66 -18.78
CA TYR A 83 16.68 4.30 -19.75
C TYR A 83 16.49 3.48 -21.04
N GLU A 84 17.57 2.90 -21.57
CA GLU A 84 17.58 2.17 -22.84
C GLU A 84 16.79 0.85 -22.78
N ASP A 85 16.79 0.16 -21.64
CA ASP A 85 16.16 -1.16 -21.45
C ASP A 85 15.03 -1.12 -20.39
N ARG A 86 14.35 0.02 -20.27
CA ARG A 86 13.19 0.13 -19.38
C ARG A 86 12.08 -0.86 -19.78
N PRO A 87 11.41 -1.50 -18.81
CA PRO A 87 10.16 -2.19 -19.08
C PRO A 87 9.10 -1.18 -19.53
N GLN A 88 8.10 -1.65 -20.29
CA GLN A 88 7.08 -0.78 -20.89
C GLN A 88 6.34 0.09 -19.88
N ILE A 89 6.01 -0.44 -18.69
CA ILE A 89 5.36 0.31 -17.61
C ILE A 89 6.13 1.60 -17.23
N CYS A 90 7.46 1.56 -17.23
CA CYS A 90 8.29 2.73 -16.93
C CYS A 90 8.43 3.67 -18.14
N ARG A 91 8.18 3.20 -19.37
CA ARG A 91 8.21 4.03 -20.58
C ARG A 91 6.91 4.78 -20.81
N THR A 92 5.80 4.16 -20.43
CA THR A 92 4.46 4.76 -20.53
C THR A 92 4.10 5.64 -19.35
N TYR A 93 4.92 5.65 -18.29
CA TYR A 93 4.71 6.51 -17.13
C TYR A 93 4.76 8.00 -17.52
N THR A 94 3.78 8.78 -17.06
CA THR A 94 3.73 10.23 -17.22
C THR A 94 3.83 10.93 -15.87
N THR A 95 4.30 12.16 -15.87
CA THR A 95 4.38 12.98 -14.65
C THR A 95 3.15 13.89 -14.47
N ASP A 96 2.03 13.57 -15.14
CA ASP A 96 0.85 14.45 -15.19
C ASP A 96 0.18 14.56 -13.82
N ASP A 97 0.14 13.45 -13.07
CA ASP A 97 -0.24 13.42 -11.66
C ASP A 97 0.89 12.85 -10.80
N CYS A 98 2.00 13.60 -10.74
CA CYS A 98 3.21 13.15 -10.05
C CYS A 98 3.13 13.44 -8.54
N GLU A 99 3.32 12.41 -7.71
CA GLU A 99 3.39 12.50 -6.23
C GLU A 99 4.52 13.39 -5.69
N TYR A 100 5.42 13.85 -6.56
CA TYR A 100 6.44 14.84 -6.20
C TYR A 100 5.89 16.28 -6.18
N ASP A 101 5.00 16.60 -7.12
CA ASP A 101 4.45 17.94 -7.34
C ASP A 101 3.05 18.09 -6.72
N ASN A 102 2.36 16.98 -6.46
CA ASN A 102 1.03 16.96 -5.87
C ASN A 102 1.07 16.43 -4.43
N ASP A 103 0.55 17.22 -3.48
CA ASP A 103 0.39 16.82 -2.07
C ASP A 103 -0.81 15.88 -1.84
N GLY A 104 -1.71 15.72 -2.82
CA GLY A 104 -2.93 14.90 -2.74
C GLY A 104 -2.95 13.77 -3.77
N THR A 105 -1.98 12.85 -3.69
CA THR A 105 -1.82 11.73 -4.66
C THR A 105 -2.88 10.63 -4.49
N TYR A 106 -3.56 10.56 -3.35
CA TYR A 106 -4.44 9.45 -3.03
C TYR A 106 -5.76 9.94 -2.46
N ASP A 107 -6.89 9.37 -2.89
CA ASP A 107 -8.18 9.57 -2.23
C ASP A 107 -8.12 9.04 -0.80
N ARG A 108 -7.41 7.92 -0.61
CA ARG A 108 -7.19 7.25 0.69
C ARG A 108 -5.83 6.58 0.70
N LEU A 109 -5.13 6.65 1.83
CA LEU A 109 -3.88 5.95 2.08
C LEU A 109 -3.97 5.24 3.43
N PHE A 110 -3.64 3.96 3.44
CA PHE A 110 -3.61 3.08 4.61
C PHE A 110 -2.21 2.52 4.78
N GLU A 111 -1.52 2.98 5.82
CA GLU A 111 -0.16 2.59 6.18
C GLU A 111 -0.13 1.71 7.43
N THR A 112 -1.22 1.67 8.20
CA THR A 112 -1.32 0.83 9.39
C THR A 112 -2.49 -0.15 9.34
N PRO A 113 -2.35 -1.33 9.98
CA PRO A 113 -3.44 -2.29 10.11
C PRO A 113 -4.68 -1.68 10.81
N GLU A 114 -4.46 -0.74 11.73
CA GLU A 114 -5.51 -0.05 12.48
C GLU A 114 -6.36 0.84 11.57
N GLN A 115 -5.75 1.59 10.66
CA GLN A 115 -6.47 2.45 9.72
C GLN A 115 -7.43 1.64 8.82
N ILE A 116 -6.98 0.48 8.32
CA ILE A 116 -7.85 -0.44 7.55
C ILE A 116 -9.03 -0.90 8.41
N TRP A 117 -8.75 -1.27 9.66
CA TRP A 117 -9.78 -1.79 10.53
C TRP A 117 -10.81 -0.73 10.91
N GLU A 118 -10.36 0.48 11.24
CA GLU A 118 -11.23 1.63 11.52
C GLU A 118 -12.11 1.98 10.32
N TYR A 119 -11.52 1.99 9.11
CA TYR A 119 -12.27 2.21 7.88
C TYR A 119 -13.34 1.14 7.66
N ALA A 120 -13.00 -0.14 7.86
CA ALA A 120 -13.96 -1.24 7.76
C ALA A 120 -15.15 -1.06 8.72
N HIS A 121 -14.92 -0.62 9.96
CA HIS A 121 -16.00 -0.33 10.92
C HIS A 121 -16.88 0.85 10.49
N ALA A 122 -16.32 1.83 9.78
CA ALA A 122 -17.06 3.00 9.32
C ALA A 122 -17.95 2.68 8.11
N VAL A 123 -17.51 1.81 7.20
CA VAL A 123 -18.19 1.57 5.92
C VAL A 123 -19.05 0.29 5.90
N LEU A 124 -18.75 -0.69 6.76
CA LEU A 124 -19.49 -1.95 6.79
C LEU A 124 -20.63 -1.96 7.81
N PRO A 125 -21.72 -2.73 7.55
CA PRO A 125 -22.76 -2.93 8.54
C PRO A 125 -22.21 -3.68 9.77
N PRO A 126 -22.80 -3.47 10.97
CA PRO A 126 -22.36 -4.13 12.20
C PRO A 126 -22.29 -5.65 12.05
N LYS A 127 -21.21 -6.27 12.56
CA LYS A 127 -21.07 -7.72 12.55
C LYS A 127 -22.28 -8.37 13.24
N LYS A 128 -22.99 -9.25 12.52
CA LYS A 128 -24.05 -10.07 13.11
C LYS A 128 -23.45 -10.86 14.27
N LYS A 129 -23.93 -10.64 15.49
CA LYS A 129 -23.52 -11.42 16.66
C LYS A 129 -23.77 -12.89 16.35
N LYS A 130 -22.72 -13.71 16.25
CA LYS A 130 -22.89 -15.17 16.21
C LYS A 130 -23.66 -15.54 17.48
N ARG A 131 -24.88 -16.06 17.33
CA ARG A 131 -25.61 -16.66 18.45
C ARG A 131 -24.67 -17.71 19.03
N LYS A 132 -24.25 -17.57 20.28
CA LYS A 132 -23.44 -18.59 20.96
C LYS A 132 -24.24 -19.89 20.91
N GLY A 133 -23.95 -20.75 19.94
CA GLY A 133 -24.40 -22.13 19.97
C GLY A 133 -23.81 -22.71 21.24
N LYS A 134 -24.66 -23.29 22.10
CA LYS A 134 -24.19 -24.01 23.29
C LYS A 134 -23.24 -25.10 22.79
N SER A 135 -21.93 -24.85 22.86
CA SER A 135 -20.92 -25.87 22.59
C SER A 135 -21.12 -26.97 23.63
N LYS A 136 -21.65 -28.11 23.22
CA LYS A 136 -21.59 -29.34 24.01
C LYS A 136 -20.14 -29.81 23.95
N ILE A 137 -19.28 -29.21 24.77
CA ILE A 137 -17.96 -29.77 25.04
C ILE A 137 -18.24 -31.09 25.77
N LYS A 138 -18.16 -32.21 25.05
CA LYS A 138 -18.04 -33.52 25.69
C LYS A 138 -16.65 -33.54 26.33
N ALA A 139 -16.62 -33.46 27.66
CA ALA A 139 -15.43 -33.66 28.46
C ALA A 139 -15.01 -35.13 28.40
N GLU A 140 -14.51 -35.59 27.27
CA GLU A 140 -13.89 -36.91 27.14
C GLU A 140 -12.48 -36.75 26.58
N LYS A 141 -11.53 -36.94 27.51
CA LYS A 141 -10.10 -37.19 27.32
C LYS A 141 -9.25 -36.01 26.84
N LEU A 142 -9.06 -35.04 27.74
CA LEU A 142 -7.79 -34.31 27.81
C LEU A 142 -6.86 -35.10 28.75
N GLN A 143 -6.20 -36.14 28.24
CA GLN A 143 -5.06 -36.74 28.96
C GLN A 143 -3.84 -35.88 28.64
N LEU A 144 -3.44 -35.04 29.59
CA LEU A 144 -2.18 -34.33 29.53
C LEU A 144 -1.04 -35.34 29.71
N PRO A 145 0.00 -35.33 28.86
CA PRO A 145 1.12 -36.24 29.03
C PRO A 145 1.88 -35.88 30.31
N VAL A 146 2.01 -36.85 31.22
CA VAL A 146 2.90 -36.75 32.37
C VAL A 146 4.32 -36.89 31.85
N VAL A 147 5.08 -35.80 31.88
CA VAL A 147 6.51 -35.82 31.61
C VAL A 147 7.17 -36.33 32.88
N HIS A 148 7.75 -37.53 32.83
CA HIS A 148 8.60 -38.03 33.91
C HIS A 148 9.94 -37.28 33.85
N VAL A 149 10.25 -36.58 34.95
CA VAL A 149 11.58 -36.00 35.24
C VAL A 149 12.43 -37.07 35.92
#